data_AF-W7A7S0-F1
#
_entry.id   AF-W7A7S0-F1
#
_cell.length_a   1.000
_cell.length_b   1.000
_cell.length_c   1.000
_cell.angle_alpha   90.00
_cell.angle_beta   90.00
_cell.angle_gamma   90.00
#
_symmetry.space_group_name_H-M   'P 1'
#
loop_
_entity.id
_entity.type
_entity.pdbx_description
1 polymer ?
#
loop_
_entity_poly.entity_id
_entity_poly.type
_entity_poly.pdbx_seq_one_letter_code
_entity_poly.pdbx_strand_id
1 'polypeptide(L)'
;MSKGIDSMKPYFPAVLKGCESASDKFFKCLNENLEPHGNEQAASDGINKCQPLKINYEKCMEEKLKTVNKNSLTFLTSYKGSNE
;
A
#
# COMPACT_ATOMS: atom_id res chain seq x y z
N MET A 1 -1.71 -12.49 23.13
CA MET A 1 -1.83 -12.70 21.68
C MET A 1 -1.91 -11.33 21.03
N SER A 2 -0.75 -10.75 20.70
CA SER A 2 -0.68 -9.45 20.02
C SER A 2 -1.34 -9.64 18.66
N LYS A 3 -2.53 -9.06 18.45
CA LYS A 3 -3.10 -8.90 17.12
C LYS A 3 -2.02 -8.20 16.31
N GLY A 4 -1.35 -8.95 15.44
CA GLY A 4 -0.27 -8.42 14.62
C GLY A 4 -0.78 -7.15 13.97
N ILE A 5 0.00 -6.08 14.08
CA ILE A 5 -0.18 -4.89 13.25
C ILE A 5 -0.47 -5.44 11.86
N ASP A 6 -1.69 -5.20 11.36
CA ASP A 6 -2.18 -5.79 10.12
C ASP A 6 -1.29 -5.26 9.01
N SER A 7 -0.22 -6.00 8.73
CA SER A 7 0.96 -5.51 8.04
C SER A 7 0.51 -4.99 6.68
N MET A 8 1.00 -3.81 6.31
CA MET A 8 0.69 -3.24 5.01
C MET A 8 1.08 -4.24 3.91
N LYS A 9 0.29 -4.31 2.86
CA LYS A 9 0.59 -5.20 1.73
C LYS A 9 1.96 -4.85 1.12
N PRO A 10 2.68 -5.82 0.53
CA PRO A 10 4.05 -5.63 0.03
C PRO A 10 4.23 -4.52 -1.02
N TYR A 11 3.16 -4.08 -1.68
CA TYR A 11 3.19 -3.00 -2.65
C TYR A 11 3.14 -1.60 -2.01
N PHE A 12 2.86 -1.47 -0.73
CA PHE A 12 2.90 -0.18 -0.04
C PHE A 12 4.34 0.37 0.00
N PRO A 13 4.57 1.68 -0.19
CA PRO A 13 3.61 2.77 -0.41
C PRO A 13 3.42 3.14 -1.90
N ALA A 14 3.51 2.18 -2.83
CA ALA A 14 3.40 2.46 -4.26
C ALA A 14 2.00 2.98 -4.66
N VAL A 15 1.95 3.70 -5.77
CA VAL A 15 0.71 4.20 -6.38
C VAL A 15 0.64 3.78 -7.84
N LEU A 16 -0.32 2.92 -8.18
CA LEU A 16 -0.56 2.53 -9.57
C LEU A 16 -1.44 3.54 -10.28
N LYS A 17 -1.25 3.66 -11.61
CA LYS A 17 -2.06 4.53 -12.46
C LYS A 17 -3.55 4.18 -12.34
N GLY A 18 -4.38 5.18 -12.06
CA GLY A 18 -5.81 5.05 -11.79
C GLY A 18 -6.17 4.78 -10.32
N CYS A 19 -5.19 4.71 -9.40
CA CYS A 19 -5.42 4.62 -7.96
C CYS A 19 -4.95 5.88 -7.20
N GLU A 20 -4.62 6.96 -7.90
CA GLU A 20 -4.03 8.18 -7.34
C GLU A 20 -4.95 8.79 -6.28
N SER A 21 -6.25 8.93 -6.58
CA SER A 21 -7.23 9.53 -5.65
C SER A 21 -7.41 8.70 -4.37
N ALA A 22 -7.42 7.38 -4.48
CA ALA A 22 -7.54 6.50 -3.31
C ALA A 22 -6.26 6.54 -2.46
N SER A 23 -5.11 6.55 -3.12
CA SER A 23 -3.79 6.60 -2.47
C SER A 23 -3.56 7.94 -1.77
N ASP A 24 -3.88 9.05 -2.42
CA ASP A 24 -3.73 10.40 -1.86
C ASP A 24 -4.55 10.57 -0.59
N LYS A 25 -5.83 10.16 -0.60
CA LYS A 25 -6.70 10.21 0.59
C LYS A 25 -6.12 9.37 1.73
N PHE A 26 -5.62 8.18 1.43
CA PHE A 26 -5.05 7.30 2.44
C PHE A 26 -3.76 7.86 3.02
N PHE A 27 -2.82 8.29 2.20
CA PHE A 27 -1.54 8.85 2.65
C PHE A 27 -1.70 10.18 3.38
N LYS A 28 -2.65 11.02 2.95
CA LYS A 28 -3.01 12.23 3.68
C LYS A 28 -3.52 11.90 5.09
N CYS A 29 -4.41 10.92 5.22
CA CYS A 29 -4.87 10.47 6.53
C CYS A 29 -3.73 9.95 7.40
N LEU A 30 -2.80 9.16 6.83
CA LEU A 30 -1.61 8.70 7.56
C LEU A 30 -0.76 9.87 8.03
N ASN A 31 -0.44 10.82 7.15
CA ASN A 31 0.38 11.98 7.51
C ASN A 31 -0.27 12.87 8.58
N GLU A 32 -1.60 12.96 8.61
CA GLU A 32 -2.33 13.73 9.61
C GLU A 32 -2.42 13.03 10.98
N ASN A 33 -2.35 11.69 11.01
CA ASN A 33 -2.62 10.90 12.21
C ASN A 33 -1.42 10.12 12.75
N LEU A 34 -0.32 10.02 12.01
CA LEU A 34 0.90 9.36 12.46
C LEU A 34 1.84 10.38 13.11
N GLU A 35 2.31 10.03 14.31
CA GLU A 35 3.31 10.83 15.00
C GLU A 35 4.73 10.51 14.48
N PRO A 36 5.61 11.52 14.32
CA PRO A 36 6.97 11.32 13.82
C PRO A 36 7.90 10.64 14.83
N HIS A 37 7.51 10.53 16.11
CA HIS A 37 8.39 10.13 17.21
C HIS A 37 8.39 8.62 17.53
N GLY A 38 7.90 7.78 16.61
CA GLY A 38 8.07 6.31 16.70
C GLY A 38 7.31 5.64 17.86
N ASN A 39 6.23 6.25 18.35
CA ASN A 39 5.37 5.62 19.36
C ASN A 39 4.46 4.57 18.70
N GLU A 40 4.68 3.28 19.04
CA GLU A 40 3.95 2.16 18.45
C GLU A 40 2.44 2.22 18.68
N GLN A 41 2.00 2.66 19.87
CA GLN A 41 0.59 2.78 20.19
C GLN A 41 -0.07 3.89 19.38
N ALA A 42 0.60 5.04 19.31
CA ALA A 42 0.13 6.17 18.50
C ALA A 42 0.11 5.83 17.00
N ALA A 43 1.09 5.05 16.52
CA ALA A 43 1.11 4.56 15.15
C ALA A 43 -0.06 3.60 14.87
N SER A 44 -0.33 2.66 15.78
CA SER A 44 -1.47 1.74 15.68
C SER A 44 -2.80 2.53 15.64
N ASP A 45 -2.97 3.48 16.56
CA ASP A 45 -4.19 4.30 16.63
C ASP A 45 -4.36 5.20 15.41
N GLY A 46 -3.26 5.78 14.91
CA GLY A 46 -3.24 6.57 13.68
C GLY A 46 -3.62 5.75 12.45
N ILE A 47 -3.05 4.55 12.30
CA ILE A 47 -3.42 3.62 11.22
C ILE A 47 -4.89 3.20 11.34
N ASN A 48 -5.37 2.94 12.57
CA ASN A 48 -6.74 2.51 12.83
C ASN A 48 -7.77 3.56 12.39
N LYS A 49 -7.48 4.85 12.58
CA LYS A 49 -8.34 5.94 12.06
C LYS A 49 -8.43 5.95 10.54
N CYS A 50 -7.40 5.48 9.85
CA CYS A 50 -7.32 5.45 8.39
C CYS A 50 -7.78 4.12 7.76
N GLN A 51 -8.28 3.15 8.56
CA GLN A 51 -8.65 1.81 8.07
C GLN A 51 -9.60 1.80 6.87
N PRO A 52 -10.68 2.61 6.81
CA PRO A 52 -11.55 2.64 5.64
C PRO A 52 -10.82 3.09 4.37
N LEU A 53 -9.88 4.01 4.49
CA LEU A 53 -9.07 4.50 3.39
C LEU A 53 -7.99 3.50 2.99
N LYS A 54 -7.40 2.79 3.96
CA LYS A 54 -6.49 1.65 3.73
C LYS A 54 -7.17 0.60 2.85
N ILE A 55 -8.37 0.16 3.22
CA ILE A 55 -9.13 -0.87 2.48
C ILE A 55 -9.38 -0.41 1.03
N ASN A 56 -9.73 0.87 0.83
CA ASN A 56 -9.97 1.41 -0.51
C ASN A 56 -8.71 1.48 -1.37
N TYR A 57 -7.59 1.91 -0.77
CA TYR A 57 -6.27 1.89 -1.40
C TYR A 57 -5.88 0.47 -1.81
N GLU A 58 -5.95 -0.47 -0.87
CA GLU A 58 -5.56 -1.86 -1.10
C GLU A 58 -6.42 -2.52 -2.17
N LYS A 59 -7.75 -2.30 -2.13
CA LYS A 59 -8.65 -2.82 -3.16
C LYS A 59 -8.29 -2.30 -4.55
N CYS A 60 -8.04 -1.01 -4.70
CA CYS A 60 -7.67 -0.43 -5.99
C CYS A 60 -6.34 -1.01 -6.50
N MET A 61 -5.33 -1.06 -5.63
CA MET A 61 -4.01 -1.61 -5.97
C MET A 61 -4.10 -3.09 -6.37
N GLU A 62 -4.85 -3.91 -5.64
CA GLU A 62 -5.04 -5.33 -5.96
C GLU A 62 -5.78 -5.53 -7.29
N GLU A 63 -6.82 -4.73 -7.57
CA GLU A 63 -7.54 -4.80 -8.85
C GLU A 63 -6.60 -4.45 -10.02
N LYS A 64 -5.80 -3.39 -9.89
CA LYS A 64 -4.83 -2.99 -10.92
C LYS A 64 -3.71 -4.01 -11.07
N LEU A 65 -3.16 -4.54 -9.97
CA LEU A 65 -2.13 -5.57 -10.01
C LEU A 65 -2.63 -6.86 -10.65
N LYS A 66 -3.89 -7.26 -10.42
CA LYS A 66 -4.49 -8.40 -11.12
C LYS A 66 -4.58 -8.15 -12.62
N THR A 67 -4.96 -6.94 -13.04
CA THR A 67 -4.98 -6.58 -14.46
C THR A 67 -3.57 -6.56 -15.06
N VAL A 68 -2.60 -5.99 -14.36
CA VAL A 68 -1.20 -5.99 -14.79
C VAL A 68 -0.70 -7.43 -14.88
N ASN A 69 -0.81 -8.26 -13.85
CA ASN A 69 -0.34 -9.66 -13.87
C ASN A 69 -1.03 -10.51 -14.96
N LYS A 70 -2.33 -10.30 -15.21
CA LYS A 70 -3.03 -10.95 -16.33
C LYS A 70 -2.48 -10.52 -17.69
N ASN A 71 -2.10 -9.25 -17.82
CA ASN A 71 -1.52 -8.70 -19.04
C ASN A 71 0.01 -8.84 -19.09
N SER A 72 0.63 -9.33 -18.02
CA SER A 72 2.06 -9.24 -17.78
C SER A 72 2.64 -10.61 -17.44
N LEU A 73 2.57 -11.49 -18.42
CA LEU A 73 3.63 -12.48 -18.65
C LEU A 73 5.00 -11.81 -18.89
N THR A 74 5.08 -10.47 -18.90
CA THR A 74 6.26 -9.63 -19.18
C THR A 74 6.92 -9.00 -17.94
N PHE A 75 6.25 -8.92 -16.78
CA PHE A 75 6.83 -8.29 -15.58
C PHE A 75 7.90 -9.17 -14.94
N LEU A 76 7.74 -10.50 -14.99
CA LEU A 76 8.72 -11.45 -14.44
C LEU A 76 9.92 -11.69 -15.36
N THR A 77 9.83 -11.35 -16.66
CA THR A 77 10.93 -11.55 -17.62
C THR A 77 11.86 -10.35 -17.76
N SER A 78 11.47 -9.17 -17.25
CA SER A 78 12.26 -7.93 -17.41
C SER A 78 13.45 -7.83 -16.43
N TYR A 79 13.60 -8.76 -15.49
CA TYR A 79 14.73 -8.77 -14.53
C TYR A 79 15.78 -9.86 -14.81
N LYS A 80 15.66 -10.62 -15.90
CA LYS A 80 16.60 -11.69 -16.25
C LYS A 80 17.19 -11.46 -17.64
N GLY A 81 17.99 -10.40 -17.80
CA GLY A 81 18.59 -10.10 -19.10
C GLY A 81 19.46 -8.85 -19.18
N SER A 82 20.27 -8.55 -18.17
CA SER A 82 21.42 -7.65 -18.34
C SER A 82 22.56 -8.14 -17.45
N ASN A 83 23.14 -9.27 -17.85
CA ASN A 83 24.56 -9.52 -17.58
C ASN A 83 25.31 -8.77 -18.67
N GLU A 84 26.00 -7.70 -18.31
CA GLU A 84 27.20 -7.24 -18.99
C GLU A 84 28.29 -7.06 -17.94
#